data_AF-A0A936EG73-F1
#
_entry.id   AF-A0A936EG73-F1
#
_cell.length_a   1.000
_cell.length_b   1.000
_cell.length_c   1.000
_cell.angle_alpha   90.00
_cell.angle_beta   90.00
_cell.angle_gamma   90.00
#
_symmetry.space_group_name_H-M   'P 1'
#
loop_
_entity.id
_entity.type
_entity.pdbx_description
1 polymer ?
#
loop_
_entity_poly.entity_id
_entity_poly.type
_entity_poly.pdbx_seq_one_letter_code
_entity_poly.pdbx_strand_id
1 'polypeptide(L)'
;MKPVTHPPDVILRAYADLIDRFFVFIRADSQLASEPEVVRELADGTHNIGAIISSYGTWTDDAKYREVFLRPFDRKWGEESFRSEEFLDERIREHSK
;
A
#
# COMPACT_ATOMS: atom_id res chain seq x y z
N MET A 1 15.20 26.27 0.67
CA MET A 1 14.44 25.00 0.74
C MET A 1 15.38 23.85 0.41
N LYS A 2 15.29 22.73 1.12
CA LYS A 2 15.97 21.50 0.67
C LYS A 2 15.33 21.07 -0.66
N PRO A 3 16.10 20.54 -1.64
CA PRO A 3 15.53 20.00 -2.87
C PRO A 3 14.51 18.92 -2.52
N VAL A 4 13.34 18.96 -3.16
CA VAL A 4 12.36 17.88 -3.10
C VAL A 4 12.92 16.75 -3.96
N THR A 5 13.39 15.68 -3.33
CA THR A 5 13.81 14.48 -4.07
C THR A 5 12.54 13.70 -4.40
N HIS A 6 12.15 13.72 -5.66
CA HIS A 6 11.04 12.92 -6.12
C HIS A 6 11.38 11.43 -6.04
N PRO A 7 10.38 10.58 -5.78
CA PRO A 7 10.54 9.13 -5.88
C PRO A 7 10.97 8.79 -7.30
N PRO A 8 11.71 7.70 -7.51
CA PRO A 8 11.70 7.06 -8.80
C PRO A 8 10.25 6.74 -9.21
N ASP A 9 9.86 7.05 -10.44
CA ASP A 9 8.52 6.75 -10.98
C ASP A 9 8.09 5.30 -10.73
N VAL A 10 9.07 4.39 -10.76
CA VAL A 10 8.95 2.97 -10.42
C VAL A 10 8.28 2.77 -9.05
N ILE A 11 8.70 3.52 -8.03
CA ILE A 11 8.17 3.41 -6.66
C ILE A 11 6.74 3.93 -6.61
N LEU A 12 6.45 5.08 -7.25
CA LEU A 12 5.09 5.61 -7.29
C LEU A 12 4.11 4.67 -7.99
N ARG A 13 4.52 4.09 -9.12
CA ARG A 13 3.71 3.12 -9.86
C ARG A 13 3.43 1.88 -9.03
N ALA A 14 4.44 1.36 -8.33
CA ALA A 14 4.26 0.20 -7.46
C ALA A 14 3.30 0.48 -6.29
N TYR A 15 3.35 1.67 -5.69
CA TYR A 15 2.39 2.08 -4.67
C TYR A 15 0.98 2.31 -5.21
N ALA A 16 0.85 2.83 -6.44
CA ALA A 16 -0.44 2.95 -7.10
C ALA A 16 -1.06 1.56 -7.37
N ASP A 17 -0.28 0.59 -7.84
CA ASP A 17 -0.73 -0.78 -8.01
C ASP A 17 -1.17 -1.40 -6.67
N LEU A 18 -0.47 -1.07 -5.57
CA LEU A 18 -0.84 -1.55 -4.24
C LEU A 18 -2.19 -0.97 -3.80
N ILE A 19 -2.47 0.31 -4.05
CA ILE A 19 -3.79 0.91 -3.83
C ILE A 19 -4.88 0.14 -4.58
N ASP A 20 -4.67 -0.09 -5.88
CA ASP A 20 -5.63 -0.80 -6.72
C ASP A 20 -5.90 -2.21 -6.17
N ARG A 21 -4.86 -2.86 -5.66
CA ARG A 21 -4.98 -4.17 -5.04
C ARG A 21 -5.84 -4.13 -3.76
N PHE A 22 -5.67 -3.14 -2.89
CA PHE A 22 -6.56 -2.95 -1.73
C PHE A 22 -8.02 -2.75 -2.17
N PHE A 23 -8.27 -1.95 -3.21
CA PHE A 23 -9.62 -1.76 -3.74
C PHE A 23 -10.26 -3.04 -4.25
N VAL A 24 -9.49 -3.96 -4.86
CA VAL A 24 -9.99 -5.27 -5.27
C VAL A 24 -10.51 -6.07 -4.08
N PHE A 25 -9.80 -6.06 -2.95
CA PHE A 25 -10.26 -6.73 -1.73
C PHE A 25 -11.48 -6.04 -1.12
N ILE A 26 -11.48 -4.70 -1.02
CA ILE A 26 -12.66 -3.95 -0.56
C ILE A 26 -13.90 -4.34 -1.38
N ARG A 27 -13.77 -4.44 -2.71
CA ARG A 27 -14.87 -4.83 -3.59
C ARG A 27 -15.29 -6.28 -3.35
N ALA A 28 -14.36 -7.20 -3.18
CA ALA A 28 -14.67 -8.59 -2.91
C ALA A 28 -15.39 -8.76 -1.56
N ASP A 29 -14.86 -8.16 -0.49
CA ASP A 29 -15.41 -8.27 0.86
C ASP A 29 -16.76 -7.57 1.01
N SER A 30 -16.94 -6.40 0.41
CA SER A 30 -18.24 -5.70 0.42
C SER A 30 -19.36 -6.48 -0.28
N GLN A 31 -19.02 -7.36 -1.23
CA GLN A 31 -19.99 -8.22 -1.92
C GLN A 31 -20.33 -9.50 -1.14
N LEU A 32 -19.42 -9.96 -0.27
CA LEU A 32 -19.57 -11.19 0.49
C LEU A 32 -20.25 -11.00 1.85
N ALA A 33 -20.68 -9.77 2.17
CA ALA A 33 -21.15 -9.39 3.50
C ALA A 33 -20.13 -9.70 4.61
N SER A 34 -18.83 -9.52 4.28
CA SER A 34 -17.73 -9.68 5.23
C SER A 34 -17.89 -8.75 6.45
N GLU A 35 -17.21 -9.11 7.54
CA GLU A 35 -17.20 -8.31 8.77
C GLU A 35 -16.83 -6.84 8.48
N PRO A 36 -17.64 -5.86 8.91
CA PRO A 36 -17.40 -4.44 8.63
C PRO A 36 -16.01 -3.94 9.02
N GLU A 37 -15.38 -4.59 10.01
CA GLU A 37 -14.02 -4.30 10.44
C GLU A 37 -12.97 -4.56 9.35
N VAL A 38 -13.14 -5.63 8.55
CA VAL A 38 -12.23 -5.96 7.44
C VAL A 38 -12.25 -4.88 6.37
N VAL A 39 -13.45 -4.46 5.96
CA VAL A 39 -13.64 -3.40 4.96
C VAL A 39 -13.06 -2.07 5.46
N ARG A 40 -13.26 -1.74 6.74
CA ARG A 40 -12.67 -0.55 7.36
C ARG A 40 -11.14 -0.59 7.30
N GLU A 41 -10.52 -1.70 7.66
CA GLU A 41 -9.06 -1.81 7.68
C GLU A 41 -8.44 -1.75 6.28
N LEU A 42 -9.10 -2.35 5.28
CA LEU A 42 -8.69 -2.21 3.89
C LEU A 42 -8.83 -0.75 3.39
N ALA A 43 -9.89 -0.05 3.81
CA ALA A 43 -10.07 1.37 3.51
C ALA A 43 -8.99 2.24 4.19
N ASP A 44 -8.63 1.94 5.44
CA ASP A 44 -7.53 2.60 6.15
C ASP A 44 -6.19 2.37 5.44
N GLY A 45 -5.93 1.15 4.98
CA GLY A 45 -4.75 0.83 4.16
C GLY A 45 -4.70 1.67 2.88
N THR A 46 -5.83 1.77 2.17
CA THR A 46 -5.97 2.59 0.96
C THR A 46 -5.69 4.07 1.25
N HIS A 47 -6.26 4.61 2.33
CA HIS A 47 -6.03 5.99 2.77
C HIS A 47 -4.55 6.24 3.06
N ASN A 48 -3.92 5.35 3.83
CA ASN A 48 -2.52 5.48 4.21
C ASN A 48 -1.60 5.44 2.99
N ILE A 49 -1.84 4.56 2.01
CA ILE A 49 -1.04 4.51 0.78
C ILE A 49 -1.23 5.77 -0.06
N GLY A 50 -2.47 6.25 -0.23
CA GLY A 50 -2.74 7.50 -0.93
C GLY A 50 -2.04 8.70 -0.30
N ALA A 51 -1.96 8.74 1.03
CA ALA A 51 -1.23 9.76 1.76
C ALA A 51 0.28 9.73 1.50
N ILE A 52 0.90 8.54 1.36
CA ILE A 52 2.31 8.44 0.96
C ILE A 52 2.54 9.05 -0.40
N ILE A 53 1.75 8.63 -1.40
CA ILE A 53 1.92 9.04 -2.78
C ILE A 53 1.83 10.56 -2.86
N SER A 54 0.84 11.13 -2.15
CA SER A 54 0.61 12.57 -2.11
C SER A 54 1.68 13.35 -1.34
N SER A 55 2.31 12.74 -0.32
CA SER A 55 3.34 13.38 0.51
C SER A 55 4.78 13.09 0.05
N TYR A 56 4.96 12.29 -1.01
CA TYR A 56 6.29 11.87 -1.41
C TYR A 56 7.17 13.07 -1.77
N GLY A 57 8.39 13.07 -1.22
CA GLY A 57 9.40 14.10 -1.44
C GLY A 57 9.40 15.19 -0.38
N THR A 58 8.38 15.23 0.49
CA THR A 58 8.35 16.11 1.67
C THR A 58 8.74 15.40 2.96
N TRP A 59 8.31 14.15 3.15
CA TRP A 59 8.47 13.40 4.40
C TRP A 59 8.95 11.95 4.19
N THR A 60 8.72 11.35 3.01
CA THR A 60 8.62 9.89 2.88
C THR A 60 9.95 9.13 3.01
N ASP A 61 10.08 8.37 4.09
CA ASP A 61 10.98 7.23 4.25
C ASP A 61 10.18 5.94 4.00
N ASP A 62 10.46 5.29 2.88
CA ASP A 62 9.79 4.05 2.42
C ASP A 62 9.87 2.94 3.47
N ALA A 63 11.05 2.75 4.09
CA ALA A 63 11.27 1.68 5.05
C ALA A 63 10.43 1.89 6.31
N LYS A 64 10.38 3.13 6.81
CA LYS A 64 9.55 3.50 7.96
C LYS A 64 8.07 3.38 7.64
N TYR A 65 7.65 3.74 6.44
CA TYR A 65 6.26 3.56 6.03
C TYR A 65 5.85 2.08 6.06
N ARG A 66 6.65 1.22 5.43
CA ARG A 66 6.40 -0.22 5.40
C ARG A 66 6.27 -0.77 6.82
N GLU A 67 7.19 -0.38 7.71
CA GLU A 67 7.18 -0.76 9.12
C GLU A 67 5.89 -0.33 9.87
N VAL A 68 5.39 0.87 9.61
CA VAL A 68 4.25 1.44 10.34
C VAL A 68 2.91 0.97 9.78
N PHE A 69 2.82 0.65 8.49
CA PHE A 69 1.53 0.40 7.83
C PHE A 69 1.43 -0.97 7.16
N LEU A 70 2.41 -1.35 6.32
CA LEU A 70 2.32 -2.60 5.55
C LEU A 70 2.60 -3.82 6.42
N ARG A 71 3.72 -3.82 7.15
CA ARG A 71 4.13 -4.91 8.06
C ARG A 71 3.06 -5.24 9.12
N PRO A 72 2.43 -4.26 9.80
CA PRO A 72 1.33 -4.55 10.72
C PRO A 72 0.11 -5.14 10.01
N PHE A 73 -0.23 -4.65 8.83
CA PHE A 73 -1.32 -5.21 8.02
C PHE A 73 -1.03 -6.67 7.63
N ASP A 74 0.16 -6.94 7.09
CA ASP A 74 0.59 -8.28 6.68
C ASP A 74 0.69 -9.24 7.86
N ARG A 75 1.10 -8.79 9.05
CA ARG A 75 1.07 -9.64 10.25
C ARG A 75 -0.34 -10.04 10.66
N LYS A 76 -1.33 -9.20 10.38
CA LYS A 76 -2.72 -9.45 10.73
C LYS A 76 -3.44 -10.27 9.65
N TRP A 77 -3.14 -10.04 8.38
CA TRP A 77 -3.93 -10.53 7.23
C TRP A 77 -3.12 -11.29 6.15
N GLY A 78 -1.79 -11.26 6.24
CA GLY A 78 -0.88 -11.74 5.19
C GLY A 78 -0.65 -13.26 5.15
N GLU A 79 -1.04 -13.99 6.19
CA GLU A 79 -1.05 -15.46 6.15
C GLU A 79 -2.26 -16.00 5.37
N GLU A 80 -3.39 -15.28 5.36
CA GLU A 80 -4.65 -15.79 4.80
C GLU A 80 -5.05 -15.16 3.44
N SER A 81 -4.60 -13.95 3.11
CA SER A 81 -5.13 -13.28 1.91
C SER A 81 -4.26 -12.21 1.27
N PHE A 82 -3.48 -11.45 2.06
CA PHE A 82 -2.87 -10.23 1.53
C PHE A 82 -1.46 -9.94 2.03
N ARG A 83 -0.46 -10.26 1.20
CA ARG A 83 0.95 -9.95 1.44
C ARG A 83 1.36 -8.67 0.72
N SER A 84 1.11 -7.54 1.36
CA SER A 84 1.28 -6.20 0.79
C SER A 84 2.74 -5.85 0.50
N GLU A 85 3.70 -6.19 1.37
CA GLU A 85 5.12 -5.91 1.11
C GLU A 85 5.67 -6.77 -0.03
N GLU A 86 5.31 -8.06 -0.06
CA GLU A 86 5.72 -8.97 -1.14
C GLU A 86 5.18 -8.48 -2.50
N PHE A 87 3.89 -8.12 -2.56
CA PHE A 87 3.27 -7.56 -3.75
C PHE A 87 3.95 -6.25 -4.19
N LEU A 88 4.23 -5.35 -3.24
CA LEU A 88 4.91 -4.08 -3.54
C LEU A 88 6.31 -4.34 -4.14
N ASP A 89 7.09 -5.24 -3.56
CA ASP A 89 8.42 -5.59 -4.07
C ASP A 89 8.37 -6.21 -5.46
N GLU A 90 7.37 -7.04 -5.75
CA GLU A 90 7.13 -7.56 -7.09
C GLU A 90 6.85 -6.45 -8.10
N ARG A 91 5.94 -5.52 -7.78
CA ARG A 91 5.62 -4.39 -8.66
C ARG A 91 6.84 -3.49 -8.89
N ILE A 92 7.64 -3.22 -7.86
CA ILE A 92 8.90 -2.45 -8.00
C ILE A 92 9.84 -3.16 -8.98
N ARG A 93 10.04 -4.47 -8.83
CA ARG A 93 10.88 -5.26 -9.74
C ARG A 93 10.37 -5.25 -11.17
N GLU A 94 9.05 -5.28 -11.38
CA GLU A 94 8.45 -5.25 -12.71
C GLU A 94 8.60 -3.90 -13.39
N HIS A 95 8.32 -2.81 -12.67
CA HIS A 95 8.47 -1.44 -13.19
C HIS A 95 9.93 -1.03 -13.41
N SER A 96 10.89 -1.77 -12.85
CA SER A 96 12.33 -1.52 -13.02
C SER A 96 12.93 -2.17 -14.28
N LYS A 97 12.16 -2.99 -15.01
CA LYS A 97 12.58 -3.66 -16.25
C LYS A 97 12.28 -2.79 -17.46
#